data_AF-A0AAU3BSS2-F1
#
_entry.id   AF-A0AAU3BSS2-F1
#
_cell.length_a   1.000
_cell.length_b   1.000
_cell.length_c   1.000
_cell.angle_alpha   90.00
_cell.angle_beta   90.00
_cell.angle_gamma   90.00
#
_symmetry.space_group_name_H-M   'P 1'
#
loop_
_entity.id
_entity.type
_entity.pdbx_description
1 polymer ?
#
loop_
_entity_poly.entity_id
_entity_poly.type
_entity_poly.pdbx_seq_one_letter_code
_entity_poly.pdbx_strand_id
1 'polypeptide(L)'
;MSSPVAYPVFRTTDPLLALRVARQLVAVGDQQYAEVSVDVELCTVPEVLRMGEALPDAWFRKEDVEDWARDPSDPTGLHGGVHAPELSSDPEFLASHLPLWASMECRAVDSVEEEFAALVGPNIGEIWWSSLIWPDVPDRGIPGEANNARVSLLFNCRTQSLDERSDDHTVLVHVRRGNRDGSEDRHALWLAEQIGQSVIGPPQE
;
A
#
# COMPACT_ATOMS: atom_id res chain seq x y z
N MET A 1 -8.22 17.88 -5.62
CA MET A 1 -8.17 16.46 -6.03
C MET A 1 -9.16 15.71 -5.16
N SER A 2 -9.96 14.80 -5.71
CA SER A 2 -10.84 13.95 -4.89
C SER A 2 -10.00 12.83 -4.31
N SER A 3 -10.20 12.47 -3.04
CA SER A 3 -9.66 11.22 -2.53
C SER A 3 -10.41 10.04 -3.19
N PRO A 4 -9.71 8.96 -3.58
CA PRO A 4 -10.36 7.75 -4.03
C PRO A 4 -11.18 7.11 -2.88
N VAL A 5 -12.05 6.18 -3.23
CA VAL A 5 -12.71 5.28 -2.27
C VAL A 5 -12.21 3.87 -2.54
N ALA A 6 -11.82 3.15 -1.49
CA ALA A 6 -11.31 1.80 -1.60
C ALA A 6 -12.39 0.77 -1.26
N TYR A 7 -12.44 -0.32 -2.02
CA TYR A 7 -13.35 -1.43 -1.79
C TYR A 7 -12.57 -2.73 -1.61
N PRO A 8 -12.78 -3.49 -0.53
CA PRO A 8 -12.16 -4.79 -0.37
C PRO A 8 -12.80 -5.80 -1.33
N VAL A 9 -11.97 -6.49 -2.10
CA VAL A 9 -12.40 -7.47 -3.11
C VAL A 9 -11.89 -8.88 -2.85
N PHE A 10 -10.85 -9.04 -2.03
CA PHE A 10 -10.29 -10.35 -1.73
C PHE A 10 -9.59 -10.35 -0.37
N ARG A 11 -9.66 -11.48 0.34
CA ARG A 11 -8.96 -11.73 1.62
C ARG A 11 -8.41 -13.13 1.66
N THR A 12 -7.20 -13.27 2.20
CA THR A 12 -6.54 -14.57 2.39
C THR A 12 -5.44 -14.47 3.44
N THR A 13 -5.07 -15.59 4.06
CA THR A 13 -3.87 -15.69 4.93
C THR A 13 -2.60 -16.04 4.14
N ASP A 14 -2.71 -16.24 2.82
CA ASP A 14 -1.59 -16.54 1.93
C ASP A 14 -1.12 -15.26 1.21
N PRO A 15 0.05 -14.70 1.55
CA PRO A 15 0.53 -13.45 0.97
C PRO A 15 0.82 -13.56 -0.53
N LEU A 16 1.27 -14.72 -1.02
CA LEU A 16 1.55 -14.92 -2.44
C LEU A 16 0.26 -15.04 -3.25
N LEU A 17 -0.79 -15.64 -2.68
CA LEU A 17 -2.11 -15.64 -3.28
C LEU A 17 -2.69 -14.22 -3.32
N ALA A 18 -2.53 -13.44 -2.25
CA ALA A 18 -2.99 -12.05 -2.20
C ALA A 18 -2.29 -11.19 -3.27
N LEU A 19 -0.95 -11.31 -3.39
CA LEU A 19 -0.17 -10.62 -4.42
C LEU A 19 -0.60 -11.02 -5.83
N ARG A 20 -0.84 -12.32 -6.07
CA ARG A 20 -1.32 -12.80 -7.36
C ARG A 20 -2.66 -12.18 -7.74
N VAL A 21 -3.62 -12.12 -6.79
CA VAL A 21 -4.94 -11.52 -7.04
C VAL A 21 -4.83 -10.01 -7.26
N ALA A 22 -3.98 -9.31 -6.51
CA ALA A 22 -3.71 -7.90 -6.73
C ALA A 22 -3.15 -7.64 -8.14
N ARG A 23 -2.19 -8.44 -8.59
CA ARG A 23 -1.64 -8.37 -9.97
C ARG A 23 -2.68 -8.64 -11.05
N GLN A 24 -3.61 -9.58 -10.82
CA GLN A 24 -4.73 -9.79 -11.75
C GLN A 24 -5.60 -8.53 -11.89
N LEU A 25 -5.80 -7.80 -10.79
CA LEU A 25 -6.57 -6.57 -10.79
C LEU A 25 -5.82 -5.42 -11.48
N VAL A 26 -4.51 -5.30 -11.22
CA VAL A 26 -3.62 -4.36 -11.93
C VAL A 26 -3.67 -4.60 -13.43
N ALA A 27 -3.73 -5.86 -13.88
CA ALA A 27 -3.82 -6.22 -15.30
C ALA A 27 -5.15 -5.82 -15.98
N VAL A 28 -6.18 -5.45 -15.22
CA VAL A 28 -7.43 -4.90 -15.79
C VAL A 28 -7.25 -3.45 -16.23
N GLY A 29 -6.37 -2.69 -15.57
CA GLY A 29 -6.05 -1.32 -15.91
C GLY A 29 -4.96 -1.21 -16.98
N ASP A 30 -4.92 -0.07 -17.65
CA ASP A 30 -3.75 0.32 -18.44
C ASP A 30 -2.58 0.63 -17.50
N GLN A 31 -1.42 0.06 -17.82
CA GLN A 31 -0.20 0.14 -17.03
C GLN A 31 0.87 1.05 -17.65
N GLN A 32 0.54 1.80 -18.72
CA GLN A 32 1.51 2.65 -19.44
C GLN A 32 2.31 3.57 -18.51
N TYR A 33 1.70 4.04 -17.43
CA TYR A 33 2.32 4.93 -16.44
C TYR A 33 2.26 4.35 -15.02
N ALA A 34 1.96 3.06 -14.90
CA ALA A 34 1.79 2.45 -13.59
C ALA A 34 3.10 2.44 -12.82
N GLU A 35 3.00 2.77 -11.54
CA GLU A 35 4.09 2.73 -10.60
C GLU A 35 3.66 1.92 -9.39
N VAL A 36 4.62 1.28 -8.74
CA VAL A 36 4.41 0.54 -7.50
C VAL A 36 5.18 1.18 -6.36
N SER A 37 4.54 1.21 -5.21
CA SER A 37 5.14 1.68 -3.97
C SER A 37 4.85 0.67 -2.87
N VAL A 38 5.74 0.62 -1.88
CA VAL A 38 5.64 -0.28 -0.74
C VAL A 38 5.92 0.46 0.54
N ASP A 39 5.29 0.02 1.63
CA ASP A 39 5.46 0.62 2.95
C ASP A 39 5.19 -0.40 4.05
N VAL A 40 6.00 -0.42 5.11
CA VAL A 40 5.91 -1.43 6.17
C VAL A 40 6.33 -0.86 7.52
N GLU A 41 5.56 -1.17 8.55
CA GLU A 41 5.87 -0.86 9.94
C GLU A 41 6.81 -1.92 10.53
N LEU A 42 7.91 -1.50 11.13
CA LEU A 42 8.93 -2.37 11.71
C LEU A 42 8.99 -2.12 13.21
N CYS A 43 8.63 -3.14 13.99
CA CYS A 43 8.49 -3.03 15.44
C CYS A 43 9.76 -3.44 16.22
N THR A 44 10.76 -4.00 15.54
CA THR A 44 11.98 -4.51 16.18
C THR A 44 13.26 -4.12 15.43
N VAL A 45 14.36 -3.98 16.16
CA VAL A 45 15.69 -3.69 15.56
C VAL A 45 16.10 -4.72 14.50
N PRO A 46 15.95 -6.04 14.72
CA PRO A 46 16.29 -7.02 13.68
C PRO A 46 15.46 -6.89 12.40
N GLU A 47 14.22 -6.41 12.49
CA GLU A 47 13.39 -6.15 11.30
C GLU A 47 13.90 -4.93 10.53
N VAL A 48 14.24 -3.85 11.22
CA VAL A 48 14.83 -2.65 10.60
C VAL A 48 16.12 -2.99 9.86
N LEU A 49 17.04 -3.70 10.51
CA LEU A 49 18.32 -4.09 9.90
C LEU A 49 18.13 -5.02 8.70
N ARG A 50 17.23 -6.01 8.82
CA ARG A 50 16.91 -6.94 7.72
C ARG A 50 16.30 -6.21 6.53
N MET A 51 15.38 -5.29 6.79
CA MET A 51 14.72 -4.52 5.73
C MET A 51 15.72 -3.59 5.03
N GLY A 52 16.59 -2.92 5.77
CA GLY A 52 17.62 -2.04 5.19
C GLY A 52 18.68 -2.79 4.37
N GLU A 53 19.00 -4.04 4.74
CA GLU A 53 19.89 -4.89 3.96
C GLU A 53 19.24 -5.38 2.65
N ALA A 54 17.97 -5.79 2.72
CA ALA A 54 17.25 -6.32 1.56
C ALA A 54 16.78 -5.23 0.60
N LEU A 55 16.38 -4.06 1.12
CA LEU A 55 15.89 -2.92 0.35
C LEU A 55 16.82 -1.71 0.54
N PRO A 56 17.99 -1.68 -0.12
CA PRO A 56 19.00 -0.64 0.08
C PRO A 56 18.56 0.74 -0.40
N ASP A 57 17.50 0.82 -1.21
CA ASP A 57 16.93 2.08 -1.65
C ASP A 57 15.70 2.53 -0.83
N ALA A 58 15.40 1.85 0.29
CA ALA A 58 14.29 2.20 1.15
C ALA A 58 14.58 3.44 2.00
N TRP A 59 13.53 4.18 2.34
CA TRP A 59 13.56 5.31 3.25
C TRP A 59 12.89 4.92 4.57
N PHE A 60 13.55 5.23 5.68
CA PHE A 60 13.10 4.93 7.04
C PHE A 60 12.61 6.18 7.73
N ARG A 61 11.40 6.14 8.28
CA ARG A 61 10.77 7.31 8.93
C ARG A 61 10.01 6.93 10.20
N LYS A 62 9.68 7.93 11.01
CA LYS A 62 8.69 7.84 12.10
C LYS A 62 7.38 8.49 11.67
N GLU A 63 6.28 7.81 11.96
CA GLU A 63 4.92 8.38 11.85
C GLU A 63 4.38 8.72 13.25
N ASP A 64 5.07 9.64 13.94
CA ASP A 64 4.58 10.18 15.22
C ASP A 64 4.42 11.70 15.11
N VAL A 65 3.17 12.12 14.93
CA VAL A 65 2.79 13.53 14.83
C VAL A 65 3.11 14.30 16.13
N GLU A 66 3.07 13.65 17.29
CA GLU A 66 3.44 14.30 18.55
C GLU A 66 4.94 14.55 18.62
N ASP A 67 5.75 13.66 18.04
CA ASP A 67 7.20 13.79 17.97
C ASP A 67 7.62 14.97 17.09
N TRP A 68 6.96 15.16 15.94
CA TRP A 68 7.18 16.29 15.05
C TRP A 68 6.96 17.64 15.73
N ALA A 69 5.98 17.71 16.64
CA ALA A 69 5.69 18.92 17.40
C ALA A 69 6.69 19.16 18.55
N ARG A 70 7.34 18.11 19.06
CA ARG A 70 8.27 18.18 20.20
C ARG A 70 9.69 18.52 19.76
N ASP A 71 10.14 18.06 18.60
CA ASP A 71 11.49 18.35 18.08
C ASP A 71 11.45 18.87 16.64
N PRO A 72 11.31 20.19 16.44
CA PRO A 72 11.31 20.79 15.11
C PRO A 72 12.70 20.79 14.44
N SER A 73 13.76 20.39 15.16
CA SER A 73 15.11 20.33 14.61
C SER A 73 15.46 18.97 14.01
N ASP A 74 14.69 17.93 14.36
CA ASP A 74 14.87 16.52 13.97
C ASP A 74 16.33 16.13 13.72
N PRO A 75 17.17 16.06 14.78
CA PRO A 75 18.57 15.72 14.64
C PRO A 75 18.79 14.29 14.10
N THR A 76 17.73 13.48 14.05
CA THR A 76 17.75 12.10 13.56
C THR A 76 17.46 11.99 12.06
N GLY A 77 16.77 12.99 11.49
CA GLY A 77 16.26 12.98 10.12
C GLY A 77 15.06 12.06 9.91
N LEU A 78 14.58 11.34 10.93
CA LEU A 78 13.53 10.33 10.81
C LEU A 78 12.13 10.94 10.59
N HIS A 79 11.91 12.23 10.81
CA HIS A 79 10.66 12.90 10.44
C HIS A 79 10.58 13.12 8.93
N GLY A 80 11.71 13.46 8.29
CA GLY A 80 11.81 13.62 6.84
C GLY A 80 12.09 12.32 6.09
N GLY A 81 12.54 11.29 6.80
CA GLY A 81 12.99 10.03 6.24
C GLY A 81 14.50 9.98 6.05
N VAL A 82 15.09 8.83 6.38
CA VAL A 82 16.53 8.55 6.22
C VAL A 82 16.70 7.39 5.24
N HIS A 83 17.53 7.59 4.22
CA HIS A 83 17.82 6.54 3.25
C HIS A 83 18.57 5.37 3.91
N ALA A 84 18.28 4.12 3.53
CA ALA A 84 18.80 2.92 4.21
C ALA A 84 20.33 2.91 4.47
N PRO A 85 21.20 3.32 3.53
CA PRO A 85 22.66 3.36 3.73
C PRO A 85 23.13 4.44 4.72
N GLU A 86 22.28 5.43 5.00
CA GLU A 86 22.54 6.54 5.93
C GLU A 86 21.94 6.27 7.31
N LEU A 87 21.05 5.28 7.44
CA LEU A 87 20.44 4.91 8.70
C LEU A 87 21.48 4.32 9.65
N SER A 88 21.48 4.79 10.89
CA SER A 88 22.34 4.23 11.94
C SER A 88 22.05 2.75 12.16
N SER A 89 23.11 1.93 12.15
CA SER A 89 23.04 0.50 12.48
C SER A 89 23.18 0.24 13.98
N ASP A 90 23.22 1.28 14.82
CA ASP A 90 23.31 1.14 16.28
C ASP A 90 21.98 0.61 16.87
N PRO A 91 21.98 -0.56 17.53
CA PRO A 91 20.77 -1.13 18.11
C PRO A 91 20.12 -0.25 19.19
N GLU A 92 20.89 0.50 19.99
CA GLU A 92 20.31 1.35 21.03
C GLU A 92 19.60 2.56 20.42
N PHE A 93 20.23 3.19 19.43
CA PHE A 93 19.60 4.21 18.61
C PHE A 93 18.30 3.67 17.98
N LEU A 94 18.35 2.56 17.25
CA LEU A 94 17.16 2.03 16.59
C LEU A 94 16.05 1.69 17.60
N ALA A 95 16.38 1.01 18.70
CA ALA A 95 15.41 0.62 19.72
C ALA A 95 14.66 1.80 20.36
N SER A 96 15.30 2.96 20.47
CA SER A 96 14.68 4.19 21.01
C SER A 96 13.76 4.93 20.02
N HIS A 97 13.76 4.54 18.74
CA HIS A 97 12.97 5.18 17.69
C HIS A 97 11.87 4.30 17.10
N LEU A 98 11.76 3.04 17.53
CA LEU A 98 10.71 2.12 17.07
C LEU A 98 9.31 2.58 17.52
N PRO A 99 8.25 2.28 16.74
CA PRO A 99 8.31 1.63 15.42
C PRO A 99 8.84 2.57 14.32
N LEU A 100 9.48 2.00 13.31
CA LEU A 100 9.92 2.72 12.11
C LEU A 100 9.15 2.22 10.90
N TRP A 101 8.82 3.12 9.98
CA TRP A 101 8.26 2.78 8.68
C TRP A 101 9.36 2.75 7.63
N ALA A 102 9.39 1.71 6.80
CA ALA A 102 10.28 1.61 5.66
C ALA A 102 9.47 1.67 4.36
N SER A 103 9.76 2.63 3.48
CA SER A 103 9.07 2.80 2.21
C SER A 103 9.99 2.86 1.00
N MET A 104 9.47 2.41 -0.14
CA MET A 104 10.01 2.71 -1.46
C MET A 104 8.85 3.16 -2.34
N GLU A 105 8.96 4.36 -2.92
CA GLU A 105 7.90 4.94 -3.73
C GLU A 105 8.28 4.98 -5.22
N CYS A 106 7.27 5.06 -6.09
CA CYS A 106 7.39 5.32 -7.52
C CYS A 106 8.36 4.36 -8.24
N ARG A 107 8.28 3.07 -7.92
CA ARG A 107 9.08 2.02 -8.56
C ARG A 107 8.38 1.49 -9.81
N ALA A 108 9.16 0.89 -10.70
CA ALA A 108 8.61 0.18 -11.84
C ALA A 108 7.79 -1.02 -11.37
N VAL A 109 6.66 -1.29 -12.01
CA VAL A 109 5.88 -2.52 -11.75
C VAL A 109 6.77 -3.75 -11.97
N ASP A 110 6.59 -4.76 -11.13
CA ASP A 110 7.38 -6.01 -11.06
C ASP A 110 8.84 -5.86 -10.61
N SER A 111 9.21 -4.72 -9.98
CA SER A 111 10.59 -4.51 -9.49
C SER A 111 10.81 -4.88 -8.03
N VAL A 112 9.79 -4.86 -7.17
CA VAL A 112 9.96 -4.95 -5.70
C VAL A 112 8.93 -5.84 -5.02
N GLU A 113 7.80 -6.12 -5.67
CA GLU A 113 6.61 -6.67 -5.04
C GLU A 113 6.79 -8.07 -4.45
N GLU A 114 7.50 -8.96 -5.16
CA GLU A 114 7.74 -10.33 -4.69
C GLU A 114 8.71 -10.38 -3.52
N GLU A 115 9.79 -9.60 -3.61
CA GLU A 115 10.78 -9.50 -2.54
C GLU A 115 10.16 -8.88 -1.29
N PHE A 116 9.43 -7.78 -1.45
CA PHE A 116 8.71 -7.13 -0.36
C PHE A 116 7.69 -8.07 0.30
N ALA A 117 6.85 -8.75 -0.49
CA ALA A 117 5.86 -9.69 0.04
C ALA A 117 6.49 -10.85 0.84
N ALA A 118 7.72 -11.25 0.50
CA ALA A 118 8.47 -12.24 1.26
C ALA A 118 9.09 -11.68 2.56
N LEU A 119 9.36 -10.37 2.62
CA LEU A 119 10.01 -9.70 3.75
C LEU A 119 9.05 -9.19 4.83
N VAL A 120 7.82 -8.82 4.48
CA VAL A 120 6.85 -8.21 5.41
C VAL A 120 6.62 -9.09 6.65
N GLY A 121 6.53 -10.41 6.48
CA GLY A 121 6.32 -11.33 7.59
C GLY A 121 5.05 -10.99 8.39
N PRO A 122 5.11 -10.89 9.74
CA PRO A 122 3.95 -10.57 10.58
C PRO A 122 3.64 -9.07 10.67
N ASN A 123 4.41 -8.21 10.00
CA ASN A 123 4.29 -6.76 10.12
C ASN A 123 3.11 -6.20 9.31
N ILE A 124 2.61 -5.05 9.73
CA ILE A 124 1.64 -4.32 8.91
C ILE A 124 2.41 -3.71 7.74
N GLY A 125 1.90 -3.91 6.54
CA GLY A 125 2.50 -3.30 5.35
C GLY A 125 1.53 -3.19 4.19
N GLU A 126 1.93 -2.47 3.16
CA GLU A 126 1.16 -2.24 1.96
C GLU A 126 2.06 -2.33 0.73
N ILE A 127 1.54 -2.95 -0.33
CA ILE A 127 1.97 -2.67 -1.70
C ILE A 127 0.82 -1.93 -2.37
N TRP A 128 1.08 -0.83 -3.05
CA TRP A 128 0.07 -0.19 -3.89
C TRP A 128 0.60 0.16 -5.27
N TRP A 129 -0.28 -0.02 -6.25
CA TRP A 129 -0.05 0.36 -7.64
C TRP A 129 -0.89 1.59 -7.94
N SER A 130 -0.24 2.67 -8.37
CA SER A 130 -0.87 3.94 -8.72
C SER A 130 -0.64 4.29 -10.18
N SER A 131 -1.26 5.39 -10.63
CA SER A 131 -1.15 5.87 -12.02
C SER A 131 -1.64 4.84 -13.06
N LEU A 132 -2.51 3.93 -12.62
CA LEU A 132 -3.28 3.06 -13.50
C LEU A 132 -4.32 3.88 -14.26
N ILE A 133 -4.88 3.32 -15.32
CA ILE A 133 -6.06 3.88 -15.95
C ILE A 133 -7.12 2.79 -16.03
N TRP A 134 -8.24 3.00 -15.34
CA TRP A 134 -9.38 2.11 -15.47
C TRP A 134 -10.03 2.28 -16.84
N PRO A 135 -10.38 1.16 -17.51
CA PRO A 135 -10.95 1.21 -18.83
C PRO A 135 -12.36 1.81 -18.82
N ASP A 136 -12.76 2.37 -19.96
CA ASP A 136 -14.14 2.78 -20.20
C ASP A 136 -15.01 1.55 -20.48
N VAL A 137 -16.19 1.49 -19.84
CA VAL A 137 -17.16 0.40 -20.02
C VAL A 137 -18.55 1.00 -20.34
N PRO A 138 -18.76 1.49 -21.57
CA PRO A 138 -19.98 2.20 -21.96
C PRO A 138 -21.26 1.41 -21.73
N ASP A 139 -21.23 0.10 -22.00
CA ASP A 139 -22.38 -0.80 -21.85
C ASP A 139 -22.88 -0.89 -20.40
N ARG A 140 -22.04 -0.51 -19.43
CA ARG A 140 -22.39 -0.46 -18.00
C ARG A 140 -22.44 0.96 -17.44
N GLY A 141 -22.26 1.98 -18.29
CA GLY A 141 -22.23 3.38 -17.88
C GLY A 141 -21.09 3.70 -16.90
N ILE A 142 -19.96 2.99 -17.01
CA ILE A 142 -18.77 3.21 -16.19
C ILE A 142 -17.75 3.96 -17.05
N PRO A 143 -17.47 5.24 -16.76
CA PRO A 143 -16.46 5.98 -17.49
C PRO A 143 -15.05 5.50 -17.13
N GLY A 144 -14.13 5.58 -18.09
CA GLY A 144 -12.70 5.41 -17.80
C GLY A 144 -12.20 6.42 -16.77
N GLU A 145 -11.26 6.01 -15.91
CA GLU A 145 -10.77 6.81 -14.79
C GLU A 145 -9.25 6.68 -14.63
N ALA A 146 -8.53 7.80 -14.81
CA ALA A 146 -7.07 7.84 -14.75
C ALA A 146 -6.51 8.40 -13.44
N ASN A 147 -7.26 9.24 -12.71
CA ASN A 147 -6.69 10.00 -11.59
C ASN A 147 -6.78 9.27 -10.25
N ASN A 148 -7.67 8.29 -10.15
CA ASN A 148 -7.99 7.59 -8.89
C ASN A 148 -7.88 6.07 -9.02
N ALA A 149 -7.34 5.58 -10.14
CA ALA A 149 -7.14 4.18 -10.36
C ALA A 149 -5.91 3.70 -9.59
N ARG A 150 -6.18 2.89 -8.56
CA ARG A 150 -5.16 2.27 -7.70
C ARG A 150 -5.62 0.89 -7.26
N VAL A 151 -4.66 0.01 -7.06
CA VAL A 151 -4.84 -1.27 -6.35
C VAL A 151 -3.96 -1.21 -5.11
N SER A 152 -4.47 -1.71 -3.99
CA SER A 152 -3.68 -1.90 -2.78
C SER A 152 -3.75 -3.34 -2.31
N LEU A 153 -2.62 -3.86 -1.85
CA LEU A 153 -2.52 -5.10 -1.10
C LEU A 153 -2.04 -4.75 0.31
N LEU A 154 -2.92 -4.93 1.28
CA LEU A 154 -2.64 -4.75 2.70
C LEU A 154 -2.18 -6.08 3.30
N PHE A 155 -1.08 -6.06 4.02
CA PHE A 155 -0.57 -7.19 4.77
C PHE A 155 -0.93 -7.07 6.25
N ASN A 156 -1.48 -8.15 6.83
CA ASN A 156 -1.79 -8.25 8.25
C ASN A 156 -2.70 -7.10 8.74
N CYS A 157 -3.55 -6.59 7.85
CA CYS A 157 -4.45 -5.46 8.10
C CYS A 157 -5.66 -5.51 7.15
N ARG A 158 -6.78 -4.94 7.62
CA ARG A 158 -8.08 -4.93 6.90
C ARG A 158 -8.51 -3.58 6.39
N THR A 159 -7.91 -2.50 6.89
CA THR A 159 -8.31 -1.12 6.63
C THR A 159 -7.18 -0.37 5.93
N GLN A 160 -7.53 0.49 4.97
CA GLN A 160 -6.58 1.35 4.27
C GLN A 160 -5.79 2.26 5.22
N SER A 161 -6.37 2.63 6.36
CA SER A 161 -5.69 3.42 7.41
C SER A 161 -4.62 2.66 8.17
N LEU A 162 -4.43 1.36 7.89
CA LEU A 162 -3.44 0.50 8.53
C LEU A 162 -3.62 0.35 10.06
N ASP A 163 -4.83 0.60 10.56
CA ASP A 163 -5.16 0.66 12.00
C ASP A 163 -5.86 -0.60 12.54
N GLU A 164 -6.42 -1.46 11.68
CA GLU A 164 -7.06 -2.72 12.06
C GLU A 164 -6.16 -3.92 11.75
N ARG A 165 -5.27 -4.29 12.69
CA ARG A 165 -4.40 -5.47 12.55
C ARG A 165 -5.20 -6.77 12.39
N SER A 166 -4.73 -7.65 11.52
CA SER A 166 -5.32 -8.96 11.28
C SER A 166 -4.27 -10.01 10.92
N ASP A 167 -4.65 -11.28 10.92
CA ASP A 167 -3.82 -12.40 10.42
C ASP A 167 -4.08 -12.67 8.92
N ASP A 168 -4.91 -11.86 8.27
CA ASP A 168 -5.22 -11.91 6.85
C ASP A 168 -4.66 -10.70 6.08
N HIS A 169 -4.52 -10.89 4.78
CA HIS A 169 -4.11 -9.90 3.80
C HIS A 169 -5.33 -9.51 2.95
N THR A 170 -5.51 -8.21 2.71
CA THR A 170 -6.68 -7.67 2.01
C THR A 170 -6.27 -7.00 0.71
N VAL A 171 -6.91 -7.35 -0.41
CA VAL A 171 -6.79 -6.63 -1.68
C VAL A 171 -7.91 -5.62 -1.79
N LEU A 172 -7.55 -4.37 -2.06
CA LEU A 172 -8.44 -3.24 -2.26
C LEU A 172 -8.38 -2.75 -3.71
N VAL A 173 -9.55 -2.37 -4.24
CA VAL A 173 -9.66 -1.61 -5.48
C VAL A 173 -10.06 -0.17 -5.17
N HIS A 174 -9.33 0.77 -5.76
CA HIS A 174 -9.60 2.20 -5.58
C HIS A 174 -10.27 2.73 -6.83
N VAL A 175 -11.39 3.39 -6.63
CA VAL A 175 -12.16 4.04 -7.69
C VAL A 175 -12.40 5.50 -7.32
N ARG A 176 -12.68 6.32 -8.33
CA ARG A 176 -13.06 7.71 -8.09
C ARG A 176 -14.34 7.75 -7.25
N ARG A 177 -14.31 8.55 -6.20
CA ARG A 177 -15.52 8.92 -5.45
C ARG A 177 -16.53 9.57 -6.40
N GLY A 178 -17.70 8.96 -6.55
CA GLY A 178 -18.80 9.51 -7.32
C GLY A 178 -19.46 10.68 -6.59
N ASN A 179 -20.32 11.41 -7.29
CA ASN A 179 -21.16 12.46 -6.71
C ASN A 179 -22.41 11.86 -6.03
N ARG A 180 -22.25 10.74 -5.32
CA ARG A 180 -23.34 9.93 -4.71
C ARG A 180 -24.35 9.37 -5.73
N ASP A 181 -23.90 9.11 -6.95
CA ASP A 181 -24.70 8.49 -8.03
C ASP A 181 -24.47 6.96 -8.15
N GLY A 182 -23.71 6.39 -7.20
CA GLY A 182 -23.35 4.98 -7.14
C GLY A 182 -22.45 4.53 -8.28
N SER A 183 -21.78 5.46 -8.96
CA SER A 183 -20.81 5.14 -10.02
C SER A 183 -19.59 4.41 -9.44
N GLU A 184 -19.16 4.79 -8.24
CA GLU A 184 -18.08 4.16 -7.48
C GLU A 184 -18.38 2.68 -7.21
N ASP A 185 -19.58 2.35 -6.72
CA ASP A 185 -19.98 0.98 -6.41
C ASP A 185 -20.03 0.12 -7.69
N ARG A 186 -20.63 0.65 -8.77
CA ARG A 186 -20.71 -0.06 -10.05
C ARG A 186 -19.31 -0.34 -10.63
N HIS A 187 -18.40 0.62 -10.50
CA HIS A 187 -17.03 0.46 -11.00
C HIS A 187 -16.27 -0.58 -10.18
N ALA A 188 -16.31 -0.51 -8.85
CA ALA A 188 -15.65 -1.46 -7.96
C ALA A 188 -16.18 -2.89 -8.16
N LEU A 189 -17.51 -3.06 -8.29
CA LEU A 189 -18.13 -4.35 -8.59
C LEU A 189 -17.66 -4.90 -9.94
N TRP A 190 -17.65 -4.07 -10.99
CA TRP A 190 -17.20 -4.50 -12.31
C TRP A 190 -15.71 -4.91 -12.32
N LEU A 191 -14.85 -4.17 -11.62
CA LEU A 191 -13.42 -4.50 -11.48
C LEU A 191 -13.23 -5.83 -10.73
N ALA A 192 -13.98 -6.05 -9.65
CA ALA A 192 -13.95 -7.32 -8.93
C ALA A 192 -14.41 -8.50 -9.81
N GLU A 193 -15.44 -8.31 -10.64
CA GLU A 193 -15.91 -9.32 -11.59
C GLU A 193 -14.84 -9.72 -12.61
N GLN A 194 -13.97 -8.79 -13.05
CA GLN A 194 -12.91 -9.09 -14.04
C GLN A 194 -11.90 -10.12 -13.54
N ILE A 195 -11.73 -10.21 -12.22
CA ILE A 195 -10.83 -11.17 -11.56
C ILE A 195 -11.58 -12.35 -10.92
N GLY A 196 -12.87 -12.50 -11.22
CA GLY A 196 -13.73 -13.55 -10.66
C GLY A 196 -14.02 -13.40 -9.16
N GLN A 197 -13.90 -12.19 -8.62
CA GLN A 197 -14.16 -11.87 -7.22
C GLN A 197 -15.44 -11.04 -7.05
N SER A 198 -15.74 -10.64 -5.82
CA SER A 198 -16.84 -9.75 -5.47
C SER A 198 -16.39 -8.79 -4.37
N VAL A 199 -17.06 -7.66 -4.22
CA VAL A 199 -16.82 -6.76 -3.09
C VAL A 199 -17.27 -7.45 -1.79
N ILE A 200 -16.38 -7.52 -0.79
CA ILE A 200 -16.58 -8.33 0.43
C ILE A 200 -16.78 -7.49 1.71
N GLY A 201 -16.91 -6.18 1.59
CA GLY A 201 -17.03 -5.27 2.73
C GLY A 201 -17.43 -3.86 2.32
N PRO A 202 -17.65 -2.98 3.31
CA PRO A 202 -17.99 -1.59 3.06
C PRO A 202 -16.83 -0.83 2.39
N PRO A 203 -17.12 0.29 1.71
CA PRO A 203 -16.09 1.21 1.25
C PRO A 203 -15.26 1.74 2.42
N GLN A 204 -13.97 1.99 2.16
CA GLN A 204 -12.99 2.54 3.08
C GLN A 204 -12.55 3.93 2.59
N GLU A 205 -12.37 4.86 3.53
CA GLU A 205 -11.97 6.25 3.28
C GLU A 205 -10.49 6.47 3.60
#